data_AF-A0A1H8ZUU9-F1
#
_entry.id   AF-A0A1H8ZUU9-F1
#
_cell.length_a   1.000
_cell.length_b   1.000
_cell.length_c   1.000
_cell.angle_alpha   90.00
_cell.angle_beta   90.00
_cell.angle_gamma   90.00
#
_symmetry.space_group_name_H-M   'P 1'
#
loop_
_entity.id
_entity.type
_entity.pdbx_description
1 polymer ?
#
loop_
_entity_poly.entity_id
_entity_poly.type
_entity_poly.pdbx_seq_one_letter_code
_entity_poly.pdbx_strand_id
1 'polypeptide(L)'
;MINKQAEQIRKDFIKEYKHPSIKESFYDPVLTVKQVYFFQKLLLESDYKQKNDLFKALIHMQISLDIHDLVDLEFDSIEENRNQTNQLQVLVGDFHSSYFYRLLSEHNLLDELYHFIQSIKSINEIKMSLLHQDEIKIKDFNKLLNQVETVHCGLYYSLLDFCQMNKYKNDVEFELIKELVYHIDSYWLSLLKSREPAIEQAIDAKINYLNEIIITNRR
;
A
#
# COMPACT_ATOMS: atom_id res chain seq x y z
N MET A 1 -14.42 -11.11 14.48
CA MET A 1 -15.13 -11.52 13.24
C MET A 1 -14.55 -10.86 12.00
N ILE A 2 -14.24 -9.55 12.05
CA ILE A 2 -13.70 -8.73 10.94
C ILE A 2 -12.51 -9.39 10.18
N ASN A 3 -11.54 -9.97 10.89
CA ASN A 3 -10.38 -10.59 10.24
C ASN A 3 -10.66 -11.92 9.52
N LYS A 4 -11.77 -12.63 9.80
CA LYS A 4 -12.00 -13.95 9.18
C LYS A 4 -12.48 -13.84 7.73
N GLN A 5 -13.33 -12.86 7.43
CA GLN A 5 -13.84 -12.65 6.07
C GLN A 5 -12.74 -12.09 5.16
N ALA A 6 -12.01 -11.06 5.61
CA ALA A 6 -10.89 -10.50 4.86
C ALA A 6 -9.79 -11.55 4.61
N GLU A 7 -9.49 -12.42 5.59
CA GLU A 7 -8.54 -13.53 5.40
C GLU A 7 -9.03 -14.55 4.38
N GLN A 8 -10.34 -14.84 4.34
CA GLN A 8 -10.89 -15.74 3.34
C GLN A 8 -10.79 -15.13 1.93
N ILE A 9 -11.17 -13.86 1.77
CA ILE A 9 -11.03 -13.13 0.50
C ILE A 9 -9.58 -13.10 0.05
N ARG A 10 -8.64 -12.85 0.97
CA ARG A 10 -7.20 -12.89 0.70
C ARG A 10 -6.76 -14.23 0.13
N LYS A 11 -7.15 -15.33 0.79
CA LYS A 11 -6.81 -16.69 0.35
C LYS A 11 -7.41 -17.04 -1.00
N ASP A 12 -8.68 -16.70 -1.21
CA ASP A 12 -9.37 -16.96 -2.46
C ASP A 12 -8.73 -16.16 -3.61
N PHE A 13 -8.38 -14.90 -3.36
CA PHE A 13 -7.69 -14.05 -4.32
C PHE A 13 -6.32 -14.64 -4.71
N ILE A 14 -5.48 -15.02 -3.73
CA ILE A 14 -4.16 -15.62 -4.00
C ILE A 14 -4.33 -16.92 -4.78
N LYS A 15 -5.31 -17.75 -4.43
CA LYS A 15 -5.54 -19.02 -5.12
C LYS A 15 -5.97 -18.83 -6.58
N GLU A 16 -6.80 -17.82 -6.85
CA GLU A 16 -7.32 -17.51 -8.18
C GLU A 16 -6.26 -16.83 -9.08
N TYR A 17 -5.50 -15.89 -8.52
CA TYR A 17 -4.68 -14.97 -9.30
C TYR A 17 -3.17 -15.17 -9.16
N LYS A 18 -2.69 -16.11 -8.33
CA LYS A 18 -1.25 -16.40 -8.27
C LYS A 18 -0.72 -16.86 -9.62
N HIS A 19 0.48 -16.40 -9.96
CA HIS A 19 1.21 -16.98 -11.08
C HIS A 19 1.53 -18.47 -10.81
N PRO A 20 1.37 -19.40 -11.78
CA PRO A 20 1.56 -20.84 -11.57
C PRO A 20 2.92 -21.25 -11.02
N SER A 21 3.96 -20.49 -11.34
CA SER A 21 5.34 -20.74 -10.88
C SER A 21 5.64 -20.21 -9.48
N ILE A 22 4.68 -19.54 -8.82
CA ILE A 22 4.88 -18.85 -7.54
C ILE A 22 4.11 -19.58 -6.43
N LYS A 23 4.80 -19.79 -5.30
CA LYS A 23 4.19 -20.38 -4.09
C LYS A 23 3.28 -19.35 -3.41
N GLU A 24 2.22 -19.82 -2.77
CA GLU A 24 1.26 -18.93 -2.06
C GLU A 24 1.93 -18.11 -0.96
N SER A 25 2.93 -18.67 -0.28
CA SER A 25 3.69 -17.99 0.77
C SER A 25 4.47 -16.77 0.30
N PHE A 26 4.67 -16.60 -1.02
CA PHE A 26 5.28 -15.40 -1.59
C PHE A 26 4.39 -14.16 -1.37
N TYR A 27 3.06 -14.35 -1.29
CA TYR A 27 2.10 -13.25 -1.18
C TYR A 27 1.88 -12.77 0.26
N ASP A 28 2.34 -13.53 1.27
CA ASP A 28 2.13 -13.18 2.67
C ASP A 28 2.71 -11.81 3.08
N PRO A 29 3.89 -11.36 2.62
CA PRO A 29 4.40 -10.02 2.92
C PRO A 29 3.78 -8.89 2.08
N VAL A 30 3.18 -9.19 0.92
CA VAL A 30 2.72 -8.18 -0.08
C VAL A 30 1.20 -8.07 -0.21
N LEU A 31 0.47 -8.96 0.46
CA LEU A 31 -0.98 -8.87 0.58
C LEU A 31 -1.37 -9.24 2.00
N THR A 32 -1.60 -8.23 2.83
CA THR A 32 -2.01 -8.38 4.22
C THR A 32 -3.54 -8.41 4.36
N VAL A 33 -4.01 -9.03 5.43
CA VAL A 33 -5.46 -9.04 5.78
C VAL A 33 -6.02 -7.63 5.95
N LYS A 34 -5.20 -6.72 6.49
CA LYS A 34 -5.59 -5.32 6.73
C LYS A 34 -5.80 -4.58 5.43
N GLN A 35 -4.92 -4.77 4.45
CA GLN A 35 -5.07 -4.15 3.13
C GLN A 35 -6.36 -4.58 2.45
N VAL A 36 -6.64 -5.89 2.45
CA VAL A 36 -7.90 -6.46 1.94
C VAL A 36 -9.11 -5.89 2.68
N TYR A 37 -9.04 -5.84 4.01
CA TYR A 37 -10.11 -5.30 4.84
C TYR A 37 -10.42 -3.83 4.51
N PHE A 38 -9.42 -2.95 4.39
CA PHE A 38 -9.66 -1.54 4.11
C PHE A 38 -10.23 -1.32 2.71
N PHE A 39 -9.73 -2.01 1.67
CA PHE A 39 -10.32 -1.91 0.34
C PHE A 39 -11.77 -2.38 0.32
N GLN A 40 -12.05 -3.51 0.99
CA GLN A 40 -13.41 -4.01 1.12
C GLN A 40 -14.31 -3.03 1.86
N LYS A 41 -13.86 -2.50 3.00
CA LYS A 41 -14.59 -1.52 3.81
C LYS A 41 -14.95 -0.28 3.00
N LEU A 42 -13.97 0.33 2.33
CA LEU A 42 -14.17 1.54 1.54
C LEU A 42 -15.15 1.32 0.39
N LEU A 43 -15.01 0.22 -0.35
CA LEU A 43 -15.91 -0.06 -1.47
C LEU A 43 -17.32 -0.41 -1.00
N LEU A 44 -17.48 -1.15 0.10
CA LEU A 44 -18.80 -1.44 0.67
C LEU A 44 -19.54 -0.17 1.04
N GLU A 45 -18.86 0.80 1.66
CA GLU A 45 -19.41 2.10 2.07
C GLU A 45 -19.62 3.08 0.91
N SER A 46 -18.94 2.89 -0.23
CA SER A 46 -19.15 3.72 -1.43
C SER A 46 -20.47 3.40 -2.13
N ASP A 47 -21.01 4.33 -2.92
CA ASP A 47 -22.14 4.07 -3.83
C ASP A 47 -21.71 3.57 -5.22
N TYR A 48 -20.42 3.26 -5.38
CA TYR A 48 -19.86 2.84 -6.67
C TYR A 48 -20.49 1.51 -7.13
N LYS A 49 -20.80 1.38 -8.42
CA LYS A 49 -21.56 0.23 -8.93
C LYS A 49 -20.69 -1.00 -9.19
N GLN A 50 -19.48 -0.82 -9.74
CA GLN A 50 -18.60 -1.91 -10.14
C GLN A 50 -17.57 -2.28 -9.06
N LYS A 51 -18.04 -2.36 -7.79
CA LYS A 51 -17.18 -2.53 -6.61
C LYS A 51 -16.26 -3.74 -6.72
N ASN A 52 -16.76 -4.86 -7.24
CA ASN A 52 -16.00 -6.10 -7.29
C ASN A 52 -14.84 -6.03 -8.29
N ASP A 53 -15.08 -5.45 -9.47
CA ASP A 53 -14.07 -5.37 -10.53
C ASP A 53 -12.99 -4.35 -10.15
N LEU A 54 -13.41 -3.22 -9.58
CA LEU A 54 -12.50 -2.23 -9.03
C LEU A 54 -11.70 -2.77 -7.84
N PHE A 55 -12.35 -3.52 -6.93
CA PHE A 55 -11.66 -4.19 -5.81
C PHE A 55 -10.54 -5.10 -6.32
N LYS A 56 -10.85 -5.99 -7.27
CA LYS A 56 -9.86 -6.92 -7.83
C LYS A 56 -8.70 -6.18 -8.48
N ALA A 57 -8.98 -5.16 -9.29
CA ALA A 57 -7.96 -4.35 -9.93
C ALA A 57 -7.05 -3.67 -8.89
N LEU A 58 -7.62 -3.04 -7.86
CA LEU A 58 -6.85 -2.36 -6.81
C LEU A 58 -6.01 -3.33 -5.98
N ILE A 59 -6.49 -4.53 -5.67
CA ILE A 59 -5.69 -5.56 -4.99
C ILE A 59 -4.50 -5.98 -5.86
N HIS A 60 -4.70 -6.18 -7.17
CA HIS A 60 -3.58 -6.44 -8.08
C HIS A 60 -2.54 -5.31 -8.05
N MET A 61 -2.98 -4.05 -8.12
CA MET A 61 -2.05 -2.92 -8.06
C MET A 61 -1.33 -2.82 -6.71
N GLN A 62 -2.03 -3.05 -5.59
CA GLN A 62 -1.41 -3.04 -4.26
C GLN A 62 -0.30 -4.11 -4.17
N ILE A 63 -0.57 -5.33 -4.64
CA ILE A 63 0.44 -6.40 -4.68
C ILE A 63 1.64 -5.97 -5.52
N SER A 64 1.43 -5.38 -6.69
CA SER A 64 2.53 -4.88 -7.53
C SER A 64 3.37 -3.83 -6.80
N LEU A 65 2.73 -2.83 -6.19
CA LEU A 65 3.41 -1.78 -5.43
C LEU A 65 4.26 -2.35 -4.28
N ASP A 66 3.72 -3.31 -3.53
CA ASP A 66 4.41 -3.90 -2.38
C ASP A 66 5.54 -4.85 -2.81
N ILE A 67 5.37 -5.57 -3.93
CA ILE A 67 6.45 -6.40 -4.49
C ILE A 67 7.63 -5.54 -4.92
N HIS A 68 7.39 -4.39 -5.55
CA HIS A 68 8.48 -3.49 -5.93
C HIS A 68 9.21 -2.94 -4.70
N ASP A 69 8.53 -2.71 -3.58
CA ASP A 69 9.17 -2.34 -2.32
C ASP A 69 10.08 -3.45 -1.77
N LEU A 70 9.70 -4.72 -1.93
CA LEU A 70 10.56 -5.87 -1.58
C LEU A 70 11.80 -5.98 -2.47
N VAL A 71 11.68 -5.62 -3.74
CA VAL A 71 12.82 -5.63 -4.66
C VAL A 71 13.83 -4.55 -4.26
N ASP A 72 13.36 -3.35 -3.93
CA ASP A 72 14.20 -2.22 -3.53
C ASP A 72 14.96 -2.51 -2.22
N LEU A 73 14.33 -3.23 -1.29
CA LEU A 73 14.95 -3.80 -0.08
C LEU A 73 16.16 -4.69 -0.38
N GLU A 74 16.09 -5.51 -1.43
CA GLU A 74 17.09 -6.53 -1.76
C GLU A 74 18.23 -5.99 -2.66
N PHE A 75 18.12 -4.78 -3.21
CA PHE A 75 19.18 -4.16 -4.01
C PHE A 75 20.38 -3.69 -3.16
N ASP A 76 20.19 -3.39 -1.88
CA ASP A 76 21.24 -2.88 -0.97
C ASP A 76 22.19 -3.96 -0.41
N SER A 77 22.09 -5.23 -0.81
CA SER A 77 23.01 -6.27 -0.30
C SER A 77 23.56 -7.23 -1.38
N ILE A 78 24.82 -7.64 -1.19
CA ILE A 78 25.82 -7.92 -2.25
C ILE A 78 25.82 -9.40 -2.76
N GLU A 79 24.81 -10.23 -2.47
CA GLU A 79 24.92 -11.68 -2.75
C GLU A 79 24.48 -12.15 -4.16
N GLU A 80 25.26 -13.07 -4.76
CA GLU A 80 25.16 -13.55 -6.14
C GLU A 80 23.84 -14.29 -6.51
N ASN A 81 23.14 -14.91 -5.54
CA ASN A 81 21.84 -15.59 -5.79
C ASN A 81 20.64 -14.63 -5.85
N ARG A 82 20.83 -13.33 -5.59
CA ARG A 82 19.75 -12.33 -5.55
C ARG A 82 19.22 -11.92 -6.91
N ASN A 83 20.07 -11.93 -7.93
CA ASN A 83 19.66 -11.48 -9.26
C ASN A 83 18.45 -12.27 -9.79
N GLN A 84 18.35 -13.57 -9.50
CA GLN A 84 17.21 -14.39 -9.93
C GLN A 84 15.96 -14.15 -9.08
N THR A 85 16.10 -13.98 -7.75
CA THR A 85 14.98 -13.69 -6.85
C THR A 85 14.38 -12.31 -7.12
N ASN A 86 15.22 -11.28 -7.27
CA ASN A 86 14.80 -9.92 -7.59
C ASN A 86 14.16 -9.87 -8.99
N GLN A 87 14.73 -10.56 -9.99
CA GLN A 87 14.12 -10.66 -11.32
C GLN A 87 12.74 -11.33 -11.26
N LEU A 88 12.60 -12.40 -10.47
CA LEU A 88 11.31 -13.07 -10.30
C LEU A 88 10.30 -12.14 -9.63
N GLN A 89 10.70 -11.44 -8.56
CA GLN A 89 9.84 -10.45 -7.90
C GLN A 89 9.42 -9.34 -8.87
N VAL A 90 10.35 -8.74 -9.63
CA VAL A 90 10.03 -7.73 -10.66
C VAL A 90 9.00 -8.27 -11.65
N LEU A 91 9.19 -9.49 -12.16
CA LEU A 91 8.24 -10.12 -13.09
C LEU A 91 6.86 -10.36 -12.47
N VAL A 92 6.79 -10.73 -11.18
CA VAL A 92 5.50 -10.88 -10.48
C VAL A 92 4.85 -9.51 -10.24
N GLY A 93 5.64 -8.48 -9.95
CA GLY A 93 5.18 -7.09 -9.90
C GLY A 93 4.56 -6.63 -11.21
N ASP A 94 5.26 -6.86 -12.34
CA ASP A 94 4.79 -6.56 -13.69
C ASP A 94 3.56 -7.38 -14.08
N PHE A 95 3.50 -8.65 -13.67
CA PHE A 95 2.34 -9.50 -13.85
C PHE A 95 1.10 -8.91 -13.16
N HIS A 96 1.22 -8.52 -11.89
CA HIS A 96 0.11 -7.95 -11.15
C HIS A 96 -0.31 -6.55 -11.65
N SER A 97 0.64 -5.68 -12.00
CA SER A 97 0.30 -4.37 -12.61
C SER A 97 -0.39 -4.55 -13.96
N SER A 98 0.05 -5.50 -14.79
CA SER A 98 -0.61 -5.83 -16.06
C SER A 98 -2.05 -6.31 -15.86
N TYR A 99 -2.33 -7.09 -14.82
CA TYR A 99 -3.70 -7.50 -14.47
C TYR A 99 -4.57 -6.31 -14.07
N PHE A 100 -4.05 -5.32 -13.35
CA PHE A 100 -4.77 -4.10 -13.05
C PHE A 100 -5.20 -3.37 -14.35
N TYR A 101 -4.27 -3.14 -15.28
CA TYR A 101 -4.58 -2.49 -16.55
C TYR A 101 -5.61 -3.28 -17.35
N ARG A 102 -5.39 -4.61 -17.44
CA ARG A 102 -6.26 -5.51 -18.18
C ARG A 102 -7.69 -5.51 -17.61
N LEU A 103 -7.85 -5.69 -16.30
CA LEU A 103 -9.17 -5.75 -15.66
C LEU A 103 -9.96 -4.46 -15.86
N LEU A 104 -9.35 -3.30 -15.66
CA LEU A 104 -10.04 -2.03 -15.86
C LEU A 104 -10.40 -1.80 -17.35
N SER A 105 -9.51 -2.17 -18.28
CA SER A 105 -9.80 -2.07 -19.71
C SER A 105 -10.91 -3.02 -20.17
N GLU A 106 -10.91 -4.27 -19.71
CA GLU A 106 -11.91 -5.30 -20.08
C GLU A 106 -13.32 -4.93 -19.61
N HIS A 107 -13.44 -4.24 -18.47
CA HIS A 107 -14.71 -3.80 -17.89
C HIS A 107 -15.12 -2.38 -18.34
N ASN A 108 -14.38 -1.76 -19.27
CA ASN A 108 -14.57 -0.39 -19.75
C ASN A 108 -14.49 0.68 -18.62
N LEU A 109 -13.66 0.42 -17.61
CA LEU A 109 -13.41 1.29 -16.46
C LEU A 109 -12.24 2.24 -16.73
N LEU A 110 -12.35 3.04 -17.80
CA LEU A 110 -11.28 3.93 -18.23
C LEU A 110 -11.12 5.15 -17.32
N ASP A 111 -12.20 5.68 -16.75
CA ASP A 111 -12.14 6.83 -15.86
C ASP A 111 -11.43 6.47 -14.55
N GLU A 112 -11.72 5.29 -14.01
CA GLU A 112 -11.02 4.69 -12.88
C GLU A 112 -9.55 4.54 -13.21
N LEU A 113 -9.24 3.98 -14.38
CA LEU A 113 -7.87 3.75 -14.81
C LEU A 113 -7.06 5.06 -14.85
N TYR A 114 -7.58 6.09 -15.51
CA TYR A 114 -6.90 7.39 -15.58
C TYR A 114 -6.72 8.03 -14.21
N HIS A 115 -7.71 7.90 -13.32
CA HIS A 115 -7.63 8.40 -11.96
C HIS A 115 -6.52 7.73 -11.15
N PHE A 116 -6.52 6.39 -11.11
CA PHE A 116 -5.57 5.63 -10.29
C PHE A 116 -4.14 5.71 -10.82
N ILE A 117 -3.91 5.78 -12.14
CA ILE A 117 -2.56 5.94 -12.70
C ILE A 117 -1.86 7.18 -12.15
N GLN A 118 -2.58 8.30 -11.96
CA GLN A 118 -1.98 9.52 -11.40
C GLN A 118 -1.51 9.31 -9.97
N SER A 119 -2.32 8.65 -9.14
CA SER A 119 -1.94 8.33 -7.76
C SER A 119 -0.79 7.32 -7.70
N ILE A 120 -0.82 6.30 -8.54
CA ILE A 120 0.26 5.30 -8.65
C ILE A 120 1.59 5.97 -9.05
N LYS A 121 1.53 6.87 -10.04
CA LYS A 121 2.70 7.64 -10.46
C LYS A 121 3.27 8.46 -9.29
N SER A 122 2.41 9.18 -8.56
CA SER A 122 2.81 9.97 -7.40
C SER A 122 3.45 9.12 -6.30
N ILE A 123 2.86 7.94 -6.01
CA ILE A 123 3.43 6.97 -5.06
C ILE A 123 4.85 6.57 -5.49
N ASN A 124 5.04 6.20 -6.75
CA ASN A 124 6.35 5.79 -7.26
C ASN A 124 7.36 6.94 -7.26
N GLU A 125 6.96 8.17 -7.60
CA GLU A 125 7.82 9.35 -7.49
C GLU A 125 8.27 9.62 -6.05
N ILE A 126 7.37 9.43 -5.07
CA ILE A 126 7.69 9.55 -3.65
C ILE A 126 8.65 8.45 -3.20
N LYS A 127 8.43 7.19 -3.61
CA LYS A 127 9.35 6.07 -3.33
C LYS A 127 10.75 6.37 -3.84
N MET A 128 10.87 6.79 -5.10
CA MET A 128 12.16 7.19 -5.69
C MET A 128 12.77 8.38 -4.94
N SER A 129 11.96 9.35 -4.53
CA SER A 129 12.44 10.45 -3.70
C SER A 129 12.95 9.97 -2.35
N LEU A 130 12.30 9.01 -1.68
CA LEU A 130 12.74 8.50 -0.38
C LEU A 130 14.04 7.68 -0.52
N LEU A 131 14.17 6.89 -1.59
CA LEU A 131 15.38 6.11 -1.87
C LEU A 131 16.58 7.02 -2.18
N HIS A 132 16.40 8.01 -3.07
CA HIS A 132 17.47 8.86 -3.58
C HIS A 132 17.57 10.22 -2.88
N GLN A 133 16.85 10.45 -1.79
CA GLN A 133 17.05 11.63 -0.95
C GLN A 133 18.45 11.57 -0.33
N ASP A 134 19.41 12.19 -1.01
CA ASP A 134 20.75 12.45 -0.50
C ASP A 134 20.66 13.16 0.86
N GLU A 135 21.54 12.78 1.78
CA GLU A 135 21.59 13.10 3.23
C GLU A 135 21.68 14.60 3.61
N ILE A 136 21.31 15.53 2.73
CA ILE A 136 21.49 16.95 2.93
C ILE A 136 20.16 17.61 3.35
N LYS A 137 19.86 17.49 4.65
CA LYS A 137 19.04 18.45 5.44
C LYS A 137 17.51 18.35 5.39
N ILE A 138 16.90 17.17 5.48
CA ILE A 138 15.48 17.13 5.86
C ILE A 138 15.38 17.08 7.38
N LYS A 139 15.28 18.26 8.01
CA LYS A 139 14.92 18.40 9.44
C LYS A 139 13.40 18.33 9.67
N ASP A 140 12.62 18.22 8.60
CA ASP A 140 11.16 18.14 8.69
C ASP A 140 10.72 16.69 8.71
N PHE A 141 10.73 16.10 9.92
CA PHE A 141 10.30 14.73 10.13
C PHE A 141 8.83 14.52 9.77
N ASN A 142 7.97 15.53 9.95
CA ASN A 142 6.56 15.41 9.56
C ASN A 142 6.41 15.24 8.05
N LYS A 143 7.22 15.96 7.25
CA LYS A 143 7.22 15.79 5.80
C LYS A 143 7.63 14.37 5.39
N LEU A 144 8.69 13.82 5.99
CA LEU A 144 9.14 12.45 5.72
C LEU A 144 8.08 11.41 6.10
N LEU A 145 7.48 11.56 7.28
CA LEU A 145 6.40 10.68 7.73
C LEU A 145 5.19 10.76 6.79
N ASN A 146 4.78 11.95 6.37
CA ASN A 146 3.70 12.12 5.39
C ASN A 146 4.01 11.46 4.04
N GLN A 147 5.28 11.47 3.61
CA GLN A 147 5.71 10.75 2.40
C GLN A 147 5.52 9.24 2.57
N VAL A 148 5.96 8.67 3.70
CA VAL A 148 5.77 7.24 3.99
C VAL A 148 4.28 6.88 4.12
N GLU A 149 3.49 7.73 4.78
CA GLU A 149 2.03 7.58 4.83
C GLU A 149 1.43 7.55 3.43
N THR A 150 1.88 8.41 2.52
CA THR A 150 1.41 8.44 1.12
C THR A 150 1.80 7.16 0.37
N VAL A 151 2.97 6.59 0.61
CA VAL A 151 3.40 5.33 -0.02
C VAL A 151 2.44 4.19 0.30
N HIS A 152 2.08 4.04 1.58
CA HIS A 152 1.21 2.95 2.04
C HIS A 152 -0.28 3.22 1.84
N CYS A 153 -0.71 4.48 1.94
CA CYS A 153 -2.12 4.86 1.99
C CYS A 153 -2.62 5.52 0.69
N GLY A 154 -1.71 5.92 -0.21
CA GLY A 154 -2.03 6.74 -1.38
C GLY A 154 -3.09 6.12 -2.29
N LEU A 155 -3.06 4.80 -2.48
CA LEU A 155 -4.06 4.11 -3.31
C LEU A 155 -5.45 4.13 -2.66
N TYR A 156 -5.52 4.06 -1.32
CA TYR A 156 -6.77 4.18 -0.56
C TYR A 156 -7.31 5.61 -0.57
N TYR A 157 -6.42 6.61 -0.48
CA TYR A 157 -6.82 8.01 -0.64
C TYR A 157 -7.36 8.29 -2.04
N SER A 158 -6.72 7.71 -3.06
CA SER A 158 -7.21 7.78 -4.44
C SER A 158 -8.61 7.17 -4.57
N LEU A 159 -8.88 6.06 -3.90
CA LEU A 159 -10.20 5.42 -3.90
C LEU A 159 -11.25 6.28 -3.18
N LEU A 160 -10.92 6.83 -2.03
CA LEU A 160 -11.80 7.74 -1.28
C LEU A 160 -12.17 8.98 -2.11
N ASP A 161 -11.19 9.56 -2.79
CA ASP A 161 -11.38 10.72 -3.66
C ASP A 161 -12.25 10.37 -4.88
N PHE A 162 -11.95 9.25 -5.54
CA PHE A 162 -12.72 8.75 -6.68
C PHE A 162 -14.20 8.53 -6.33
N CYS A 163 -14.45 7.89 -5.19
CA CYS A 163 -15.81 7.63 -4.69
C CYS A 163 -16.45 8.86 -4.02
N GLN A 164 -15.78 10.01 -3.98
CA GLN A 164 -16.24 11.27 -3.38
C GLN A 164 -16.62 11.14 -1.90
N MET A 165 -15.92 10.28 -1.17
CA MET A 165 -16.22 9.91 0.22
C MET A 165 -15.58 10.86 1.25
N ASN A 166 -15.63 12.17 1.01
CA ASN A 166 -14.92 13.18 1.80
C ASN A 166 -15.28 13.17 3.30
N LYS A 167 -16.55 12.89 3.63
CA LYS A 167 -16.98 12.80 5.03
C LYS A 167 -16.39 11.56 5.72
N TYR A 168 -16.37 10.43 5.01
CA TYR A 168 -15.85 9.16 5.51
C TYR A 168 -14.33 9.15 5.61
N LYS A 169 -13.64 9.92 4.75
CA LYS A 169 -12.18 10.08 4.77
C LYS A 169 -11.68 10.41 6.18
N ASN A 170 -12.25 11.42 6.83
CA ASN A 170 -11.82 11.83 8.17
C ASN A 170 -12.01 10.74 9.23
N ASP A 171 -13.00 9.86 9.06
CA ASP A 171 -13.32 8.80 10.02
C ASP A 171 -12.35 7.62 9.90
N VAL A 172 -11.88 7.31 8.69
CA VAL A 172 -11.04 6.13 8.42
C VAL A 172 -9.57 6.44 8.20
N GLU A 173 -9.20 7.68 7.87
CA GLU A 173 -7.81 8.07 7.56
C GLU A 173 -6.86 7.74 8.71
N PHE A 174 -7.21 8.10 9.96
CA PHE A 174 -6.37 7.81 11.11
C PHE A 174 -6.24 6.31 11.40
N GLU A 175 -7.32 5.54 11.23
CA GLU A 175 -7.30 4.09 11.41
C GLU A 175 -6.44 3.43 10.33
N LEU A 176 -6.57 3.88 9.09
CA LEU A 176 -5.83 3.38 7.94
C LEU A 176 -4.33 3.66 8.08
N ILE A 177 -3.94 4.90 8.39
CA ILE A 177 -2.54 5.28 8.64
C ILE A 177 -1.96 4.45 9.78
N LYS A 178 -2.66 4.38 10.91
CA LYS A 178 -2.17 3.61 12.07
C LYS A 178 -1.94 2.15 11.70
N GLU A 179 -2.92 1.52 11.08
CA GLU A 179 -2.93 0.07 10.85
C GLU A 179 -2.02 -0.38 9.70
N LEU A 180 -1.84 0.46 8.67
CA LEU A 180 -1.02 0.14 7.50
C LEU A 180 0.40 0.69 7.59
N VAL A 181 0.64 1.81 8.28
CA VAL A 181 1.96 2.45 8.34
C VAL A 181 2.68 2.14 9.65
N TYR A 182 2.01 2.33 10.79
CA TYR A 182 2.67 2.40 12.10
C TYR A 182 2.48 1.17 12.99
N HIS A 183 1.57 0.27 12.64
CA HIS A 183 1.37 -0.98 13.40
C HIS A 183 2.49 -2.01 13.13
N ILE A 184 3.15 -1.93 11.98
CA ILE A 184 4.23 -2.84 11.60
C ILE A 184 5.40 -1.96 11.17
N ASP A 185 6.62 -2.32 11.56
CA ASP A 185 7.80 -1.61 11.10
C ASP A 185 8.00 -1.89 9.61
N SER A 186 7.51 -0.99 8.76
CA SER A 186 7.64 -1.11 7.32
C SER A 186 9.07 -0.82 6.86
N TYR A 187 9.43 -1.29 5.65
CA TYR A 187 10.70 -0.97 5.03
C TYR A 187 11.00 0.54 5.06
N TRP A 188 10.04 1.35 4.64
CA TRP A 188 10.20 2.79 4.55
C TRP A 188 10.46 3.44 5.92
N LEU A 189 9.78 2.99 6.99
CA LEU A 189 10.08 3.46 8.34
C LEU A 189 11.47 3.01 8.81
N SER A 190 11.85 1.77 8.51
CA SER A 190 13.18 1.24 8.83
C SER A 190 14.29 1.98 8.09
N LEU A 191 14.08 2.32 6.82
CA LEU A 191 14.98 3.12 5.99
C LEU A 191 15.15 4.53 6.56
N LEU A 192 14.07 5.17 7.00
CA LEU A 192 14.16 6.48 7.63
C LEU A 192 14.90 6.43 8.97
N LYS A 193 14.62 5.42 9.80
CA LYS A 193 15.33 5.22 11.09
C LYS A 193 16.83 4.97 10.89
N SER A 194 17.22 4.22 9.85
CA SER A 194 18.63 3.93 9.58
C SER A 194 19.41 5.15 9.10
N ARG A 195 18.75 6.07 8.38
CA ARG A 195 19.35 7.31 7.89
C ARG A 195 19.36 8.43 8.93
N GLU A 196 18.31 8.56 9.75
CA GLU A 196 18.19 9.61 10.76
C GLU A 196 17.53 9.06 12.04
N PRO A 197 18.31 8.57 13.01
CA PRO A 197 17.77 7.96 14.23
C PRO A 197 16.85 8.89 15.04
N ALA A 198 17.03 10.22 14.95
CA ALA A 198 16.17 11.16 15.65
C ALA A 198 14.70 11.14 15.17
N ILE A 199 14.41 10.54 14.00
CA ILE A 199 13.05 10.39 13.50
C ILE A 199 12.20 9.45 14.37
N GLU A 200 12.83 8.58 15.17
CA GLU A 200 12.12 7.64 16.04
C GLU A 200 11.20 8.36 17.04
N GLN A 201 11.65 9.49 17.59
CA GLN A 201 10.82 10.33 18.48
C GLN A 201 9.59 10.91 17.75
N ALA A 202 9.73 11.24 16.47
CA ALA A 202 8.61 11.74 15.66
C ALA A 202 7.62 10.62 15.32
N ILE A 203 8.12 9.40 15.07
CA ILE A 203 7.28 8.20 14.87
C ILE A 203 6.47 7.92 16.14
N ASP A 204 7.12 7.89 17.31
CA ASP A 204 6.44 7.66 18.58
C ASP A 204 5.39 8.74 18.88
N ALA A 205 5.73 10.01 18.65
CA ALA A 205 4.79 11.11 18.78
C ALA A 205 3.57 10.95 17.84
N LYS A 206 3.80 10.53 16.58
CA LYS A 206 2.72 10.27 15.63
C LYS A 206 1.84 9.10 16.07
N ILE A 207 2.42 8.00 16.57
CA ILE A 207 1.67 6.85 17.10
C ILE A 207 0.77 7.26 18.27
N ASN A 208 1.31 8.03 19.21
CA ASN A 208 0.55 8.53 20.36
C ASN A 208 -0.61 9.43 19.92
N TYR A 209 -0.36 10.37 19.01
CA TYR A 209 -1.38 11.22 18.42
C TYR A 209 -2.52 10.42 17.75
N LEU A 210 -2.17 9.42 16.95
CA LEU A 210 -3.15 8.54 16.29
C LEU A 210 -4.00 7.78 17.33
N ASN A 211 -3.39 7.29 18.40
CA ASN A 211 -4.10 6.60 19.47
C ASN A 211 -5.12 7.51 20.17
N GLU A 212 -4.73 8.74 20.52
CA GLU A 212 -5.62 9.70 21.19
C GLU A 212 -6.82 10.08 20.32
N ILE A 213 -6.59 10.34 19.03
CA ILE A 213 -7.66 10.71 18.10
C ILE A 213 -8.64 9.56 17.88
N ILE A 214 -8.14 8.34 17.66
CA ILE A 214 -9.01 7.19 17.43
C ILE A 214 -9.88 6.89 18.67
N ILE A 215 -9.35 7.11 19.88
CA ILE A 215 -10.15 6.99 21.12
C ILE A 215 -11.22 8.08 21.18
N THR A 216 -10.86 9.31 20.83
CA THR A 216 -11.79 10.46 20.87
C THR A 216 -12.92 10.31 19.86
N ASN A 217 -12.61 9.88 18.63
CA ASN A 217 -13.60 9.70 17.56
C ASN A 217 -14.52 8.48 17.77
N ARG A 218 -14.17 7.57 18.69
CA ARG A 218 -15.00 6.40 19.05
C ARG A 218 -15.92 6.66 20.26
N ARG A 219 -15.84 7.84 20.89
CA ARG A 219 -16.73 8.28 21.99
C ARG A 219 -17.83 9.19 21.48
#